data_AF-A0A1J1HZ46-F1
#
_entry.id   AF-A0A1J1HZ46-F1
#
_cell.length_a   1.000
_cell.length_b   1.000
_cell.length_c   1.000
_cell.angle_alpha   90.00
_cell.angle_beta   90.00
_cell.angle_gamma   90.00
#
_symmetry.space_group_name_H-M   'P 1'
#
loop_
_entity.id
_entity.type
_entity.pdbx_description
1 polymer ?
#
loop_
_entity_poly.entity_id
_entity_poly.type
_entity_poly.pdbx_seq_one_letter_code
_entity_poly.pdbx_strand_id
1 'polypeptide(L)'
;MSYFRWLRLNSFLVKVKGKLVLKSFSRFSQPNCRTQKLKAINYFSETNLKWSSSQFFLDKIDNFQGCEIIFGGFFRFPTAYGELQENKTIKITGYHVDLINIIAPYANYKVNISFFKKVSSGRKKNISPDVFISSLLLHGTRNREHNFNTPTQAIHYELIRIIVPPRESYTSFEKLLLAFDKPVWSLIIITFALAFIVIIILRFCPRFIREFVIGRNVKEPALNVIIAFFGLGQTILPRRNFARFLLIMFILYSLIIRTAYQGKSFEFLQKDMKRKGVQTVKDLFDKNYTIYTNKFLQTEWKTADIIKQ
;
A
#
# COMPACT_ATOMS: atom_id res chain seq x y z
N MET A 1 23.63 16.04 4.90
CA MET A 1 23.76 17.48 5.21
C MET A 1 22.79 17.80 6.33
N SER A 2 23.32 17.99 7.53
CA SER A 2 22.62 17.86 8.82
C SER A 2 21.82 19.11 9.19
N TYR A 3 20.49 19.03 9.14
CA TYR A 3 19.61 20.07 9.67
C TYR A 3 19.19 19.71 11.11
N PHE A 4 20.06 19.99 12.08
CA PHE A 4 19.75 20.02 13.52
C PHE A 4 19.69 21.48 13.97
N ARG A 5 18.55 22.14 13.76
CA ARG A 5 18.26 23.50 14.22
C ARG A 5 16.74 23.59 14.19
N TRP A 6 16.03 23.55 15.32
CA TRP A 6 15.46 24.76 15.92
C TRP A 6 14.72 24.48 17.27
N LEU A 7 15.17 23.53 18.09
CA LEU A 7 14.63 23.30 19.46
C LEU A 7 15.41 24.04 20.59
N ARG A 8 16.35 24.92 20.25
CA ARG A 8 17.41 25.43 21.17
C ARG A 8 17.35 26.93 21.55
N LEU A 9 16.19 27.58 21.65
CA LEU A 9 16.15 29.07 21.70
C LEU A 9 15.51 29.75 22.93
N ASN A 10 15.50 29.11 24.11
CA ASN A 10 15.02 29.77 25.34
C ASN A 10 16.09 29.79 26.44
N SER A 11 17.32 30.15 26.09
CA SER A 11 18.42 30.37 27.04
C SER A 11 18.74 31.86 27.09
N PHE A 12 18.80 32.42 28.29
CA PHE A 12 18.99 33.85 28.55
C PHE A 12 20.23 34.05 29.40
N LEU A 13 21.01 35.06 29.06
CA LEU A 13 22.17 35.46 29.83
C LEU A 13 21.74 36.59 30.76
N VAL A 14 21.87 36.36 32.07
CA VAL A 14 21.39 37.28 33.12
C VAL A 14 22.55 37.62 34.04
N LYS A 15 22.77 38.92 34.31
CA LYS A 15 23.73 39.36 35.31
C LYS A 15 23.08 39.32 36.68
N VAL A 16 23.60 38.49 37.59
CA VAL A 16 23.09 38.34 38.97
C VAL A 16 24.22 38.62 39.94
N LYS A 17 24.08 39.65 40.79
CA LYS A 17 25.09 40.05 41.79
C LYS A 17 26.51 40.17 41.20
N GLY A 18 26.63 40.84 40.05
CA GLY A 18 27.90 41.06 39.37
C GLY A 18 28.36 39.94 38.44
N LYS A 19 27.88 38.70 38.59
CA LYS A 19 28.30 37.55 37.76
C LYS A 19 27.35 37.29 36.59
N LEU A 20 27.88 36.93 35.41
CA LEU A 20 27.07 36.51 34.27
C LEU A 20 26.66 35.04 34.42
N VAL A 21 25.34 34.79 34.37
CA VAL A 21 24.75 33.47 34.54
C VAL A 21 23.89 33.14 33.34
N LEU A 22 24.12 31.98 32.72
CA LEU A 22 23.27 31.43 31.69
C LEU A 22 22.11 30.69 32.34
N LYS A 23 20.87 31.10 32.05
CA LYS A 23 19.64 30.48 32.56
C LYS A 23 18.78 29.96 31.42
N SER A 24 18.01 28.92 31.67
CA SER A 24 16.97 28.44 30.76
C SER A 24 15.70 28.12 31.54
N PHE A 25 14.56 28.20 30.87
CA PHE A 25 13.31 27.69 31.41
C PHE A 25 13.33 26.16 31.53
N SER A 26 12.86 25.66 32.67
CA SER A 26 12.45 24.28 32.92
C SER A 26 10.99 24.26 33.36
N ARG A 27 10.17 23.39 32.76
CA ARG A 27 8.72 23.30 33.03
C ARG A 27 8.34 22.15 33.96
N PHE A 28 9.19 21.12 34.05
CA PHE A 28 8.95 19.91 34.83
C PHE A 28 10.02 19.77 35.90
N SER A 29 9.82 20.49 37.02
CA SER A 29 10.72 20.47 38.17
C SER A 29 9.90 20.42 39.46
N GLN A 30 10.30 19.58 40.41
CA GLN A 30 9.68 19.55 41.73
C GLN A 30 9.89 20.88 42.49
N PRO A 31 9.00 21.28 43.42
CA PRO A 31 7.76 20.61 43.83
C PRO A 31 6.53 20.87 42.93
N ASN A 32 6.55 21.92 42.09
CA ASN A 32 5.41 22.31 41.25
C ASN A 32 5.64 21.97 39.78
N CYS A 33 5.20 20.78 39.38
CA CYS A 33 5.15 20.36 37.98
C CYS A 33 4.26 21.30 37.16
N ARG A 34 4.66 21.61 35.91
CA ARG A 34 3.98 22.53 34.94
C ARG A 34 4.18 24.03 35.17
N THR A 35 4.91 24.45 36.20
CA THR A 35 5.31 25.87 36.33
C THR A 35 6.65 26.12 35.61
N GLN A 36 6.73 27.17 34.79
CA GLN A 36 7.99 27.56 34.16
C GLN A 36 8.91 28.21 35.20
N LYS A 37 10.03 27.57 35.50
CA LYS A 37 11.06 28.09 36.40
C LYS A 37 12.37 28.31 35.66
N LEU A 38 13.08 29.38 35.99
CA LEU A 38 14.42 29.64 35.47
C LEU A 38 15.44 28.80 36.24
N LYS A 39 16.13 27.91 35.54
CA LYS A 39 17.26 27.12 36.06
C LYS A 39 18.56 27.69 35.52
N ALA A 40 19.54 27.92 36.40
CA ALA A 40 20.90 28.27 35.98
C ALA A 40 21.57 27.02 35.37
N ILE A 41 22.08 27.17 34.16
CA ILE A 41 22.79 26.13 33.41
C ILE A 41 24.30 26.29 33.64
N ASN A 42 24.79 27.52 33.52
CA ASN A 42 26.22 27.77 33.49
C ASN A 42 26.56 29.13 34.10
N TYR A 43 27.78 29.26 34.60
CA TYR A 43 28.32 30.46 35.23
C TYR A 43 29.57 30.89 34.47
N PHE A 44 29.67 32.18 34.19
CA PHE A 44 30.87 32.75 33.60
C PHE A 44 31.81 33.22 34.72
N SER A 45 33.08 32.80 34.65
CA SER A 45 34.11 33.28 35.55
C SER A 45 34.85 34.46 34.92
N GLU A 46 34.67 35.65 35.49
CA GLU A 46 35.31 36.88 35.00
C GLU A 46 36.83 36.87 35.20
N THR A 47 37.35 36.11 36.19
CA THR A 47 38.80 36.03 36.47
C THR A 47 39.57 35.23 35.43
N ASN A 48 38.95 34.17 34.90
CA ASN A 48 39.60 33.25 33.95
C ASN A 48 39.05 33.42 32.52
N LEU A 49 38.13 34.36 32.31
CA LEU A 49 37.41 34.61 31.05
C LEU A 49 36.84 33.33 30.40
N LYS A 50 36.37 32.39 31.22
CA LYS A 50 35.89 31.07 30.79
C LYS A 50 34.58 30.71 31.47
N TRP A 51 33.76 29.94 30.76
CA TRP A 51 32.57 29.30 31.31
C TRP A 51 32.96 28.12 32.19
N SER A 52 32.20 27.89 33.26
CA SER A 52 32.43 26.80 34.21
C SER A 52 32.23 25.41 33.58
N SER A 53 31.29 25.29 32.64
CA SER A 53 30.99 24.06 31.91
C SER A 53 30.92 24.29 30.39
N SER A 54 31.10 23.22 29.61
CA SER A 54 30.81 23.21 28.16
C SER A 54 29.31 23.03 27.86
N GLN A 55 28.48 22.78 28.87
CA GLN A 55 27.04 22.61 28.73
C GLN A 55 26.35 23.99 28.68
N PHE A 56 25.94 24.40 27.49
CA PHE A 56 25.21 25.66 27.26
C PHE A 56 23.69 25.48 27.14
N PHE A 57 23.24 24.23 27.04
CA PHE A 57 21.81 23.89 26.88
C PHE A 57 21.40 22.93 27.98
N LEU A 58 20.19 23.13 28.49
CA LEU A 58 19.61 22.20 29.45
C LEU A 58 19.03 21.00 28.69
N ASP A 59 19.35 19.79 29.13
CA ASP A 59 18.69 18.57 28.66
C ASP A 59 17.30 18.48 29.30
N LYS A 60 16.28 18.84 28.51
CA LYS A 60 14.89 19.01 28.99
C LYS A 60 14.07 17.72 28.94
N ILE A 61 14.60 16.65 28.34
CA ILE A 61 13.85 15.42 28.00
C ILE A 61 14.37 14.21 28.80
N ASP A 62 15.58 14.29 29.36
CA ASP A 62 16.23 13.13 30.00
C ASP A 62 15.59 12.72 31.33
N ASN A 63 15.03 13.66 32.09
CA ASN A 63 14.42 13.36 33.39
C ASN A 63 13.32 14.37 33.75
N PHE A 64 12.09 13.89 33.90
CA PHE A 64 10.92 14.68 34.27
C PHE A 64 10.61 14.67 35.77
N GLN A 65 11.50 14.09 36.60
CA GLN A 65 11.43 14.12 38.07
C GLN A 65 10.11 13.58 38.66
N GLY A 66 9.51 12.57 38.00
CA GLY A 66 8.24 11.97 38.40
C GLY A 66 7.01 12.85 38.15
N CYS A 67 7.15 13.96 37.42
CA CYS A 67 6.02 14.81 37.07
C CYS A 67 5.02 14.08 36.16
N GLU A 68 3.74 14.42 36.31
CA GLU A 68 2.67 13.90 35.47
C GLU A 68 2.57 14.69 34.16
N ILE A 69 2.70 13.99 33.03
CA ILE A 69 2.56 14.56 31.68
C ILE A 69 1.19 14.19 31.14
N ILE A 70 0.44 15.21 30.69
CA ILE A 70 -0.87 14.99 30.06
C ILE A 70 -0.70 14.79 28.57
N PHE A 71 -1.01 13.57 28.14
CA PHE A 71 -1.05 13.18 26.74
C PHE A 71 -2.47 13.33 26.22
N GLY A 72 -2.65 14.16 25.19
CA GLY A 72 -3.93 14.39 24.51
C GLY A 72 -3.96 13.75 23.13
N GLY A 73 -5.13 13.32 22.68
CA GLY A 73 -5.27 12.74 21.35
C GLY A 73 -6.70 12.44 20.94
N PHE A 74 -6.85 11.74 19.81
CA PHE A 74 -8.12 11.20 19.34
C PHE A 74 -8.10 9.66 19.36
N PHE A 75 -9.24 9.05 19.66
CA PHE A 75 -9.42 7.61 19.47
C PHE A 75 -9.47 7.28 17.98
N ARG A 76 -8.46 6.57 17.50
CA ARG A 76 -8.35 6.09 16.13
C ARG A 76 -7.47 4.85 16.11
N PHE A 77 -8.01 3.75 15.61
CA PHE A 77 -7.22 2.55 15.32
C PHE A 77 -6.23 2.82 14.17
N PRO A 78 -4.97 2.35 14.23
CA PRO A 78 -4.32 1.58 15.31
C PRO A 78 -3.59 2.46 16.34
N THR A 79 -3.69 3.79 16.23
CA THR A 79 -2.91 4.75 17.05
C THR A 79 -3.27 4.75 18.54
N ALA A 80 -4.56 4.76 18.85
CA ALA A 80 -5.10 4.70 20.20
C ALA A 80 -6.56 4.24 20.16
N TYR A 81 -6.90 3.16 20.86
CA TYR A 81 -8.26 2.63 20.98
C TYR A 81 -8.49 2.06 22.38
N GLY A 82 -9.76 1.97 22.77
CA GLY A 82 -10.13 1.35 24.04
C GLY A 82 -10.37 -0.13 23.86
N GLU A 83 -9.75 -0.94 24.70
CA GLU A 83 -9.97 -2.38 24.81
C GLU A 83 -10.68 -2.67 26.14
N LEU A 84 -11.75 -3.45 26.08
CA LEU A 84 -12.49 -3.83 27.28
C LEU A 84 -11.75 -4.98 27.97
N GLN A 85 -11.34 -4.78 29.21
CA GLN A 85 -10.78 -5.86 30.03
C GLN A 85 -11.89 -6.64 30.74
N GLU A 86 -11.55 -7.87 31.18
CA GLU A 86 -12.45 -8.76 31.95
C GLU A 86 -13.07 -8.06 33.17
N ASN A 87 -12.33 -7.14 33.80
CA ASN A 87 -12.78 -6.35 34.95
C ASN A 87 -13.75 -5.20 34.60
N LYS A 88 -14.31 -5.18 33.37
CA LYS A 88 -15.15 -4.08 32.83
C LYS A 88 -14.45 -2.70 32.80
N THR A 89 -13.14 -2.67 32.98
CA THR A 89 -12.31 -1.48 32.82
C THR A 89 -11.88 -1.32 31.37
N ILE A 90 -11.95 -0.10 30.85
CA ILE A 90 -11.45 0.21 29.50
C ILE A 90 -9.97 0.52 29.62
N LYS A 91 -9.12 -0.39 29.13
CA LYS A 91 -7.69 -0.12 28.97
C LYS A 91 -7.49 0.56 27.63
N ILE A 92 -6.82 1.71 27.64
CA ILE A 92 -6.45 2.38 26.40
C ILE A 92 -5.16 1.74 25.90
N THR A 93 -5.19 1.20 24.69
CA THR A 93 -4.07 0.54 24.01
C THR A 93 -3.88 1.12 22.61
N GLY A 94 -2.75 0.81 21.98
CA GLY A 94 -2.44 1.23 20.62
C GLY A 94 -0.98 1.66 20.47
N TYR A 95 -0.52 1.68 19.22
CA TYR A 95 0.91 1.83 18.90
C TYR A 95 1.57 3.03 19.59
N HIS A 96 0.92 4.20 19.60
CA HIS A 96 1.50 5.38 20.25
C HIS A 96 1.37 5.36 21.77
N VAL A 97 0.31 4.76 22.30
CA VAL A 97 0.07 4.64 23.75
C VAL A 97 1.12 3.71 24.36
N ASP A 98 1.39 2.59 23.70
CA ASP A 98 2.40 1.63 24.13
C ASP A 98 3.80 2.24 24.11
N LEU A 99 4.12 3.02 23.06
CA LEU A 99 5.38 3.76 22.98
C LEU A 99 5.58 4.72 24.18
N ILE A 100 4.54 5.43 24.59
CA ILE A 100 4.61 6.36 25.73
C ILE A 100 4.84 5.59 27.03
N ASN A 101 4.13 4.48 27.22
CA ASN A 101 4.29 3.63 28.39
C ASN A 101 5.71 3.03 28.47
N ILE A 102 6.31 2.70 27.32
CA ILE A 102 7.70 2.22 27.24
C ILE A 102 8.70 3.31 27.60
N ILE A 103 8.48 4.56 27.17
CA ILE A 103 9.40 5.69 27.42
C ILE A 103 9.28 6.23 28.85
N ALA A 104 8.11 6.12 29.48
CA ALA A 104 7.83 6.61 30.82
C ALA A 104 8.88 6.25 31.90
N PRO A 105 9.33 4.98 32.04
CA PRO A 105 10.36 4.63 33.03
C PRO A 105 11.73 5.25 32.72
N TYR A 106 12.10 5.36 31.43
CA TYR A 106 13.42 5.89 31.03
C TYR A 106 13.54 7.40 31.27
N ALA A 107 12.47 8.15 31.03
CA ALA A 107 12.46 9.60 31.22
C ALA A 107 11.86 10.01 32.58
N ASN A 108 11.48 9.05 33.44
CA ASN A 108 11.00 9.28 34.80
C ASN A 108 9.80 10.25 34.87
N TYR A 109 8.71 9.96 34.17
CA TYR A 109 7.43 10.69 34.26
C TYR A 109 6.25 9.74 34.50
N LYS A 110 5.14 10.31 35.01
CA LYS A 110 3.85 9.62 35.13
C LYS A 110 2.98 9.93 33.92
N VAL A 111 2.39 8.90 33.34
CA VAL A 111 1.54 9.00 32.16
C VAL A 111 0.10 9.31 32.59
N ASN A 112 -0.48 10.39 32.09
CA ASN A 112 -1.92 10.62 32.14
C ASN A 112 -2.45 10.87 30.74
N ILE A 113 -3.38 10.03 30.29
CA ILE A 113 -3.90 10.09 28.93
C ILE A 113 -5.34 10.62 28.95
N SER A 114 -5.53 11.81 28.38
CA SER A 114 -6.84 12.45 28.23
C SER A 114 -7.22 12.54 26.76
N PHE A 115 -8.06 11.64 26.28
CA PHE A 115 -8.57 11.73 24.92
C PHE A 115 -9.73 12.72 24.81
N PHE A 116 -9.75 13.47 23.72
CA PHE A 116 -10.88 14.34 23.41
C PHE A 116 -12.08 13.46 23.02
N LYS A 117 -13.00 13.23 23.96
CA LYS A 117 -14.33 12.71 23.61
C LYS A 117 -15.04 13.83 22.85
N LYS A 118 -15.47 13.57 21.61
CA LYS A 118 -16.45 14.44 20.94
C LYS A 118 -17.72 14.40 21.78
N VAL A 119 -17.89 15.37 22.67
CA VAL A 119 -19.18 15.59 23.32
C VAL A 119 -20.11 16.14 22.23
N SER A 120 -21.26 15.49 22.06
CA SER A 120 -22.29 15.82 21.07
C SER A 120 -22.82 17.26 21.16
N SER A 121 -22.48 18.02 22.21
CA SER A 121 -22.99 19.36 22.50
C SER A 121 -22.02 20.52 22.21
N GLY A 122 -20.99 20.31 21.38
CA GLY A 122 -20.13 21.42 20.89
C GLY A 122 -19.19 22.05 21.92
N ARG A 123 -19.34 21.77 23.22
CA ARG A 123 -18.37 22.19 24.25
C ARG A 123 -17.18 21.22 24.29
N LYS A 124 -16.06 21.66 23.70
CA LYS A 124 -14.74 21.04 23.92
C LYS A 124 -14.40 21.22 25.40
N LYS A 125 -14.17 20.12 26.13
CA LYS A 125 -13.55 20.21 27.46
C LYS A 125 -12.11 20.71 27.24
N ASN A 126 -11.82 21.95 27.63
CA ASN A 126 -10.52 22.59 27.47
C ASN A 126 -9.51 21.97 28.45
N ILE A 127 -9.09 20.75 28.18
CA ILE A 127 -7.85 20.22 28.72
C ILE A 127 -6.79 20.57 27.68
N SER A 128 -5.84 21.43 28.04
CA SER A 128 -4.67 21.71 27.21
C SER A 128 -3.64 20.60 27.46
N PRO A 129 -3.48 19.62 26.55
CA PRO A 129 -2.51 18.56 26.75
C PRO A 129 -1.09 19.14 26.69
N ASP A 130 -0.18 18.54 27.46
CA ASP A 130 1.25 18.87 27.39
C ASP A 130 1.87 18.31 26.10
N VAL A 131 1.40 17.13 25.66
CA VAL A 131 1.83 16.47 24.42
C VAL A 131 0.62 15.96 23.65
N PHE A 132 0.56 16.21 22.35
CA PHE A 132 -0.54 15.75 21.49
C PHE A 132 -0.09 14.58 20.61
N ILE A 133 -0.88 13.50 20.63
CA ILE A 133 -0.63 12.26 19.87
C ILE A 133 -1.78 12.05 18.91
N SER A 134 -1.46 12.05 17.62
CA SER A 134 -2.40 11.67 16.57
C SER A 134 -1.64 11.36 15.29
N SER A 135 -2.28 10.61 14.39
CA SER A 135 -1.86 10.47 12.99
C SER A 135 -2.10 11.77 12.22
N LEU A 136 -1.34 12.80 12.55
CA LEU A 136 -1.34 14.09 11.88
C LEU A 136 -0.20 14.15 10.85
N LEU A 137 -0.51 14.67 9.67
CA LEU A 137 0.51 15.00 8.67
C LEU A 137 1.25 16.25 9.11
N LEU A 138 2.59 16.17 9.13
CA LEU A 138 3.49 17.26 9.54
C LEU A 138 3.27 18.56 8.74
N HIS A 139 2.85 18.44 7.49
CA HIS A 139 2.57 19.60 6.63
C HIS A 139 1.31 20.37 7.10
N GLY A 140 0.22 19.65 7.39
CA GLY A 140 -1.05 20.25 7.80
C GLY A 140 -1.09 20.80 9.22
N THR A 141 -0.09 20.47 10.06
CA THR A 141 0.03 21.03 11.42
C THR A 141 0.68 22.40 11.44
N ARG A 142 1.34 22.83 10.36
CA ARG A 142 2.00 24.14 10.28
C ARG A 142 1.02 25.30 10.10
N ASN A 143 -0.15 25.03 9.50
CA ASN A 143 -1.18 26.05 9.20
C ASN A 143 -2.32 26.08 10.22
N ARG A 144 -2.40 25.15 11.18
CA ARG A 144 -3.43 25.19 12.22
C ARG A 144 -2.91 25.95 13.44
N GLU A 145 -3.67 26.96 13.84
CA GLU A 145 -3.54 27.85 15.00
C GLU A 145 -3.39 27.17 16.38
N HIS A 146 -3.20 25.85 16.42
CA HIS A 146 -2.73 25.21 17.63
C HIS A 146 -1.25 25.53 17.77
N ASN A 147 -0.92 26.25 18.84
CA ASN A 147 0.43 26.58 19.33
C ASN A 147 1.31 25.33 19.59
N PHE A 148 1.47 24.46 18.59
CA PHE A 148 2.43 23.38 18.59
C PHE A 148 3.77 24.03 18.33
N ASN A 149 4.41 24.48 19.41
CA ASN A 149 5.60 25.31 19.35
C ASN A 149 6.81 24.64 18.69
N THR A 150 6.74 23.35 18.37
CA THR A 150 7.66 22.65 17.46
C THR A 150 7.09 21.27 17.18
N PRO A 151 6.78 20.89 15.93
CA PRO A 151 6.53 19.49 15.63
C PRO A 151 7.83 18.70 15.89
N THR A 152 7.71 17.59 16.63
CA THR A 152 8.79 16.61 16.75
C THR A 152 9.09 15.99 15.37
N GLN A 153 10.24 15.31 15.26
CA GLN A 153 10.55 14.50 14.09
C GLN A 153 9.42 13.48 13.84
N ALA A 154 9.15 13.21 12.57
CA ALA A 154 8.16 12.21 12.21
C ALA A 154 8.61 10.84 12.71
N ILE A 155 7.81 10.22 13.59
CA ILE A 155 8.07 8.87 14.12
C ILE A 155 7.81 7.82 13.03
N HIS A 156 6.98 8.15 12.04
CA HIS A 156 6.58 7.23 10.98
C HIS A 156 6.46 7.98 9.64
N TYR A 157 6.96 7.35 8.58
CA TYR A 157 6.91 7.85 7.22
C TYR A 157 6.01 6.93 6.39
N GLU A 158 4.82 7.41 6.02
CA GLU A 158 3.94 6.72 5.08
C GLU A 158 3.81 7.48 3.78
N LEU A 159 3.71 6.73 2.69
CA LEU A 159 3.32 7.25 1.39
C LEU A 159 1.80 7.22 1.29
N ILE A 160 1.24 8.21 0.61
CA ILE A 160 -0.20 8.23 0.28
C ILE A 160 -0.50 7.02 -0.61
N ARG A 161 -1.40 6.15 -0.16
CA ARG A 161 -1.88 5.00 -0.93
C ARG A 161 -3.34 5.19 -1.28
N ILE A 162 -3.68 4.86 -2.52
CA ILE A 162 -5.06 4.82 -2.99
C ILE A 162 -5.53 3.38 -2.86
N ILE A 163 -6.62 3.19 -2.12
CA ILE A 163 -7.25 1.88 -1.97
C ILE A 163 -8.32 1.78 -3.05
N VAL A 164 -8.13 0.84 -3.98
CA VAL A 164 -9.06 0.56 -5.08
C VAL A 164 -9.86 -0.71 -4.72
N PRO A 165 -11.15 -0.81 -5.10
CA PRO A 165 -11.93 -2.03 -4.92
C PRO A 165 -11.24 -3.28 -5.49
N PRO A 166 -11.56 -4.47 -4.93
CA PRO A 166 -10.99 -5.72 -5.39
C PRO A 166 -11.31 -5.96 -6.87
N ARG A 167 -10.32 -6.52 -7.59
CA ARG A 167 -10.46 -6.86 -9.01
C ARG A 167 -11.46 -7.99 -9.19
N GLU A 168 -12.27 -7.89 -10.24
CA GLU A 168 -13.14 -8.97 -10.68
C GLU A 168 -12.31 -10.21 -11.09
N SER A 169 -12.79 -11.37 -10.68
CA SER A 169 -12.25 -12.67 -11.08
C SER A 169 -12.80 -13.07 -12.45
N TYR A 170 -12.00 -13.79 -13.24
CA TYR A 170 -12.49 -14.39 -14.48
C TYR A 170 -13.55 -15.47 -14.21
N THR A 171 -14.55 -15.56 -15.08
CA THR A 171 -15.52 -16.67 -15.02
C THR A 171 -14.84 -17.99 -15.38
N SER A 172 -15.41 -19.11 -14.93
CA SER A 172 -14.85 -20.45 -15.22
C SER A 172 -14.71 -20.72 -16.72
N PHE A 173 -15.64 -20.22 -17.54
CA PHE A 173 -15.60 -20.37 -18.99
C PHE A 173 -14.55 -19.46 -19.65
N GLU A 174 -14.42 -18.21 -19.19
CA GLU A 174 -13.37 -17.29 -19.68
C GLU A 174 -11.97 -17.87 -19.45
N LYS A 175 -11.77 -18.58 -18.33
CA LYS A 175 -10.50 -19.26 -18.02
C LYS A 175 -10.10 -20.31 -19.05
N LEU A 176 -11.05 -20.98 -19.71
CA LEU A 176 -10.76 -21.96 -20.76
C LEU A 176 -10.23 -21.28 -22.03
N LEU A 177 -10.78 -20.12 -22.38
CA LEU A 177 -10.36 -19.36 -23.57
C LEU A 177 -9.05 -18.60 -23.36
N LEU A 178 -8.66 -18.35 -22.10
CA LEU A 178 -7.43 -17.69 -21.71
C LEU A 178 -6.16 -18.52 -21.92
N ALA A 179 -6.29 -19.83 -22.18
CA ALA A 179 -5.15 -20.72 -22.38
C ALA A 179 -4.22 -20.27 -23.53
N PHE A 180 -4.78 -19.62 -24.54
CA PHE A 180 -4.06 -19.09 -25.69
C PHE A 180 -4.40 -17.63 -25.96
N ASP A 181 -3.41 -16.88 -26.44
CA ASP A 181 -3.62 -15.51 -26.90
C ASP A 181 -4.45 -15.48 -28.20
N LYS A 182 -5.11 -14.34 -28.44
CA LYS A 182 -5.89 -14.09 -29.67
C LYS A 182 -5.19 -14.50 -30.97
N PRO A 183 -3.91 -14.15 -31.25
CA PRO A 183 -3.23 -14.58 -32.47
C PRO A 183 -3.14 -16.10 -32.63
N VAL A 184 -2.94 -16.84 -31.53
CA VAL A 184 -2.83 -18.31 -31.58
C VAL A 184 -4.20 -18.92 -31.91
N TRP A 185 -5.27 -18.43 -31.30
CA TRP A 185 -6.63 -18.82 -31.66
C TRP A 185 -6.94 -18.54 -33.13
N SER A 186 -6.52 -17.37 -33.65
CA SER A 186 -6.67 -17.04 -35.07
C SER A 186 -5.92 -18.04 -35.97
N LEU A 187 -4.68 -18.42 -35.65
CA LEU A 187 -3.93 -19.40 -36.42
C LEU A 187 -4.56 -20.79 -36.42
N ILE A 188 -5.12 -21.23 -35.28
CA ILE A 188 -5.85 -22.50 -35.19
C ILE A 188 -7.07 -22.46 -36.11
N ILE A 189 -7.88 -21.39 -36.03
CA ILE A 189 -9.07 -21.20 -36.88
C ILE A 189 -8.67 -21.18 -38.37
N ILE A 190 -7.61 -20.47 -38.73
CA ILE A 190 -7.11 -20.41 -40.12
C ILE A 190 -6.69 -21.80 -40.61
N THR A 191 -5.99 -22.58 -39.78
CA THR A 191 -5.56 -23.94 -40.14
C THR A 191 -6.75 -24.87 -40.41
N PHE A 192 -7.78 -24.79 -39.57
CA PHE A 192 -9.03 -25.52 -39.80
C PHE A 192 -9.78 -25.03 -41.04
N ALA A 193 -9.88 -23.72 -41.24
CA ALA A 193 -10.52 -23.14 -42.41
C ALA A 193 -9.83 -23.61 -43.70
N LEU A 194 -8.50 -23.60 -43.74
CA LEU A 194 -7.72 -24.14 -44.86
C LEU A 194 -8.00 -25.62 -45.10
N ALA A 195 -8.04 -26.45 -44.04
CA ALA A 195 -8.38 -27.86 -44.16
C ALA A 195 -9.78 -28.09 -44.75
N PHE A 196 -10.79 -27.32 -44.31
CA PHE A 196 -12.14 -27.40 -44.85
C PHE A 196 -12.23 -26.87 -46.29
N ILE A 197 -11.54 -25.78 -46.62
CA ILE A 197 -11.47 -25.25 -47.99
C ILE A 197 -10.88 -26.30 -48.92
N VAL A 198 -9.79 -26.96 -48.54
CA VAL A 198 -9.20 -28.06 -49.32
C VAL A 198 -10.21 -29.19 -49.53
N ILE A 199 -10.94 -29.59 -48.49
CA ILE A 199 -11.99 -30.62 -48.60
C ILE A 199 -13.11 -30.20 -49.56
N ILE A 200 -13.53 -28.94 -49.50
CA ILE A 200 -14.58 -28.38 -50.37
C ILE A 200 -14.10 -28.36 -51.83
N ILE A 201 -12.90 -27.86 -52.10
CA ILE A 201 -12.32 -27.83 -53.46
C ILE A 201 -12.23 -29.27 -54.01
N LEU A 202 -11.74 -30.21 -53.21
CA LEU A 202 -11.63 -31.62 -53.59
C LEU A 202 -12.98 -32.30 -53.88
N ARG A 203 -14.09 -31.73 -53.41
CA ARG A 203 -15.45 -32.20 -53.75
C ARG A 203 -15.80 -31.89 -55.21
N PHE A 204 -15.27 -30.80 -55.77
CA PHE A 204 -15.49 -30.39 -57.15
C PHE A 204 -14.46 -30.98 -58.12
N CYS A 205 -13.35 -31.54 -57.61
CA CYS A 205 -12.33 -32.19 -58.42
C CYS A 205 -12.72 -33.62 -58.86
N PRO A 206 -12.15 -34.12 -59.98
CA PRO A 206 -12.35 -35.50 -60.43
C PRO A 206 -11.90 -36.53 -59.37
N ARG A 207 -12.58 -37.70 -59.37
CA ARG A 207 -12.41 -38.76 -58.35
C ARG A 207 -10.95 -39.18 -58.16
N PHE A 208 -10.13 -39.18 -59.20
CA PHE A 208 -8.72 -39.52 -59.12
C PHE A 208 -7.92 -38.61 -58.16
N ILE A 209 -8.16 -37.30 -58.22
CA ILE A 209 -7.48 -36.30 -57.37
C ILE A 209 -7.99 -36.41 -55.93
N ARG A 210 -9.30 -36.60 -55.75
CA ARG A 210 -9.91 -36.81 -54.43
C ARG A 210 -9.36 -38.07 -53.74
N GLU A 211 -9.26 -39.19 -54.46
CA GLU A 211 -8.70 -40.44 -53.95
C GLU A 211 -7.19 -40.37 -53.70
N PHE A 212 -6.48 -39.45 -54.33
CA PHE A 212 -5.06 -39.21 -54.09
C PHE A 212 -4.81 -38.49 -52.75
N VAL A 213 -5.59 -37.43 -52.46
CA VAL A 213 -5.39 -36.58 -51.29
C VAL A 213 -6.09 -37.11 -50.02
N ILE A 214 -7.35 -37.55 -50.12
CA ILE A 214 -8.16 -37.98 -48.95
C ILE A 214 -8.06 -39.50 -48.73
N GLY A 215 -7.81 -40.27 -49.79
CA GLY A 215 -7.82 -41.73 -49.78
C GLY A 215 -9.14 -42.35 -50.28
N ARG A 216 -9.11 -43.65 -50.58
CA ARG A 216 -10.26 -44.41 -51.10
C ARG A 216 -11.27 -44.70 -49.99
N ASN A 217 -12.58 -44.62 -50.31
CA ASN A 217 -13.72 -44.95 -49.44
C ASN A 217 -13.92 -44.06 -48.19
N VAL A 218 -13.40 -42.84 -48.18
CA VAL A 218 -13.72 -41.87 -47.12
C VAL A 218 -15.03 -41.15 -47.45
N LYS A 219 -16.09 -41.48 -46.71
CA LYS A 219 -17.42 -40.87 -46.84
C LYS A 219 -17.46 -39.44 -46.26
N GLU A 220 -16.88 -39.25 -45.08
CA GLU A 220 -16.96 -37.98 -44.32
C GLU A 220 -15.57 -37.41 -43.96
N PRO A 221 -14.86 -36.75 -44.91
CA PRO A 221 -13.52 -36.22 -44.65
C PRO A 221 -13.49 -35.07 -43.63
N ALA A 222 -14.56 -34.28 -43.54
CA ALA A 222 -14.69 -33.20 -42.57
C ALA A 222 -14.71 -33.71 -41.12
N LEU A 223 -15.48 -34.76 -40.86
CA LEU A 223 -15.52 -35.41 -39.54
C LEU A 223 -14.18 -36.05 -39.20
N ASN A 224 -13.49 -36.65 -40.16
CA ASN A 224 -12.17 -37.24 -39.95
C ASN A 224 -11.14 -36.21 -39.44
N VAL A 225 -11.17 -34.97 -39.94
CA VAL A 225 -10.30 -33.88 -39.45
C VAL A 225 -10.63 -33.53 -38.00
N ILE A 226 -11.90 -33.44 -37.64
CA ILE A 226 -12.34 -33.14 -36.27
C ILE A 226 -11.92 -34.28 -35.31
N ILE A 227 -12.21 -35.52 -35.69
CA ILE A 227 -11.86 -36.74 -34.95
C ILE A 227 -10.35 -36.80 -34.71
N ALA A 228 -9.54 -36.57 -35.75
CA ALA A 228 -8.09 -36.55 -35.64
C ALA A 228 -7.56 -35.39 -34.77
N PHE A 229 -8.25 -34.24 -34.75
CA PHE A 229 -7.88 -33.13 -33.88
C PHE A 229 -8.12 -33.46 -32.41
N PHE A 230 -9.26 -34.06 -32.07
CA PHE A 230 -9.53 -34.50 -30.70
C PHE A 230 -8.73 -35.75 -30.31
N GLY A 231 -8.08 -36.41 -31.26
CA GLY A 231 -7.26 -37.62 -31.05
C GLY A 231 -8.07 -38.89 -30.92
N LEU A 232 -9.30 -38.89 -31.42
CA LEU A 232 -10.09 -40.10 -31.56
C LEU A 232 -9.51 -40.95 -32.70
N GLY A 233 -9.54 -42.27 -32.54
CA GLY A 233 -9.06 -43.20 -33.56
C GLY A 233 -9.92 -43.15 -34.81
N GLN A 234 -9.30 -43.13 -36.00
CA GLN A 234 -10.02 -43.24 -37.26
C GLN A 234 -10.26 -44.70 -37.61
N THR A 235 -11.49 -45.04 -38.01
CA THR A 235 -11.89 -46.41 -38.39
C THR A 235 -11.35 -46.84 -39.76
N ILE A 236 -11.01 -45.88 -40.63
CA ILE A 236 -10.53 -46.13 -41.99
C ILE A 236 -9.24 -45.35 -42.22
N LEU A 237 -8.12 -46.06 -42.33
CA LEU A 237 -6.80 -45.47 -42.58
C LEU A 237 -6.57 -45.29 -44.09
N PRO A 238 -6.01 -44.15 -44.53
CA PRO A 238 -5.67 -43.96 -45.93
C PRO A 238 -4.60 -44.98 -46.37
N ARG A 239 -4.81 -45.62 -47.53
CA ARG A 239 -3.88 -46.61 -48.10
C ARG A 239 -2.68 -46.00 -48.81
N ARG A 240 -2.79 -44.76 -49.32
CA ARG A 240 -1.74 -44.08 -50.13
C ARG A 240 -0.75 -43.30 -49.27
N ASN A 241 0.52 -43.27 -49.70
CA ASN A 241 1.63 -42.65 -48.96
C ASN A 241 1.45 -41.14 -48.70
N PHE A 242 0.94 -40.38 -49.68
CA PHE A 242 0.73 -38.93 -49.52
C PHE A 242 -0.34 -38.61 -48.47
N ALA A 243 -1.51 -39.27 -48.56
CA ALA A 243 -2.59 -39.11 -47.59
C ALA A 243 -2.18 -39.55 -46.17
N ARG A 244 -1.35 -40.61 -46.05
CA ARG A 244 -0.75 -41.02 -44.77
C ARG A 244 0.18 -39.96 -44.20
N PHE A 245 1.05 -39.39 -45.02
CA PHE A 245 1.97 -38.34 -44.59
C PHE A 245 1.20 -37.10 -44.08
N LEU A 246 0.18 -36.66 -44.82
CA LEU A 246 -0.67 -35.53 -44.41
C LEU A 246 -1.39 -35.84 -43.08
N LEU A 247 -1.96 -37.04 -42.95
CA LEU A 247 -2.61 -37.48 -41.71
C LEU A 247 -1.64 -37.47 -40.53
N ILE A 248 -0.42 -38.00 -40.69
CA ILE A 248 0.60 -38.03 -39.63
C ILE A 248 1.00 -36.62 -39.23
N MET A 249 1.24 -35.73 -40.19
CA MET A 249 1.57 -34.33 -39.91
C MET A 249 0.43 -33.61 -39.18
N PHE A 250 -0.82 -33.86 -39.56
CA PHE A 250 -1.97 -33.30 -38.89
C PHE A 250 -2.16 -33.84 -37.46
N ILE A 251 -1.92 -35.13 -37.25
CA ILE A 251 -1.94 -35.75 -35.90
C ILE A 251 -0.84 -35.15 -35.02
N LEU A 252 0.36 -34.96 -35.56
CA LEU A 252 1.48 -34.36 -34.82
C LEU A 252 1.17 -32.90 -34.47
N TYR A 253 0.61 -32.13 -35.40
CA TYR A 253 0.11 -30.78 -35.13
C TYR A 253 -0.96 -30.78 -34.03
N SER A 254 -1.97 -31.67 -34.11
CA SER A 254 -3.03 -31.72 -33.11
C SER A 254 -2.52 -32.14 -31.74
N LEU A 255 -1.52 -33.02 -31.67
CA LEU A 255 -0.86 -33.42 -30.44
C LEU A 255 -0.14 -32.23 -29.79
N ILE A 256 0.63 -31.45 -30.56
CA ILE A 256 1.34 -30.27 -30.05
C ILE A 256 0.35 -29.23 -29.51
N ILE A 257 -0.70 -28.90 -30.27
CA ILE A 257 -1.69 -27.90 -29.85
C ILE A 257 -2.43 -28.35 -28.58
N ARG A 258 -2.84 -29.61 -28.51
CA ARG A 258 -3.55 -30.14 -27.33
C ARG A 258 -2.68 -30.18 -26.08
N THR A 259 -1.44 -30.63 -26.20
CA THR A 259 -0.50 -30.67 -25.06
C THR A 259 -0.16 -29.28 -24.56
N ALA A 260 0.07 -28.32 -25.47
CA ALA A 260 0.29 -26.91 -25.12
C ALA A 260 -0.95 -26.30 -24.43
N TYR A 261 -2.15 -26.56 -24.96
CA TYR A 261 -3.41 -26.09 -24.38
C TYR A 261 -3.62 -26.65 -22.98
N GLN A 262 -3.43 -27.96 -22.79
CA GLN A 262 -3.58 -28.63 -21.49
C GLN A 262 -2.58 -28.08 -20.46
N GLY A 263 -1.31 -27.92 -20.85
CA GLY A 263 -0.28 -27.37 -19.97
C GLY A 263 -0.60 -25.94 -19.50
N LYS A 264 -1.00 -25.06 -20.43
CA LYS A 264 -1.37 -23.68 -20.09
C LYS A 264 -2.67 -23.58 -19.31
N SER A 265 -3.68 -24.36 -19.67
CA SER A 265 -4.94 -24.41 -18.93
C SER A 265 -4.73 -24.85 -17.49
N PHE A 266 -3.86 -25.85 -17.26
CA PHE A 266 -3.51 -26.29 -15.91
C PHE A 266 -2.81 -25.20 -15.10
N GLU A 267 -1.85 -24.50 -15.71
CA GLU A 267 -1.19 -23.33 -15.08
C GLU A 267 -2.21 -22.25 -14.67
N PHE A 268 -3.21 -21.98 -15.51
CA PHE A 268 -4.25 -20.99 -15.23
C PHE A 268 -5.26 -21.43 -14.18
N LEU A 269 -5.54 -22.73 -14.07
CA LEU A 269 -6.42 -23.27 -13.04
C LEU A 269 -5.78 -23.23 -11.64
N GLN A 270 -4.45 -23.32 -11.56
CA GLN A 270 -3.72 -23.21 -10.28
C GLN A 270 -3.58 -21.76 -9.79
N LYS A 271 -3.61 -20.77 -10.69
CA LYS A 271 -3.40 -19.36 -10.36
C LYS A 271 -4.73 -18.64 -10.16
N ASP A 272 -4.83 -17.85 -9.08
CA ASP A 272 -5.92 -16.91 -8.86
C ASP A 272 -5.81 -15.69 -9.78
N MET A 273 -6.10 -15.90 -11.06
CA MET A 273 -6.08 -14.86 -12.07
C MET A 273 -7.24 -13.88 -11.87
N LYS A 274 -6.89 -12.61 -11.67
CA LYS A 274 -7.85 -11.49 -11.59
C LYS A 274 -7.70 -10.62 -12.83
N ARG A 275 -8.81 -10.01 -13.27
CA ARG A 275 -8.80 -9.06 -14.39
C ARG A 275 -7.83 -7.91 -14.13
N LYS A 276 -7.30 -7.31 -15.21
CA LYS A 276 -6.41 -6.14 -15.11
C LYS A 276 -7.16 -4.96 -14.48
N GLY A 277 -6.87 -4.70 -13.20
CA GLY A 277 -7.42 -3.57 -12.46
C GLY A 277 -6.70 -2.25 -12.77
N VAL A 278 -7.09 -1.19 -12.05
CA VAL A 278 -6.35 0.09 -12.00
C VAL A 278 -4.97 -0.17 -11.41
N GLN A 279 -3.92 0.26 -12.10
CA GLN A 279 -2.55 0.16 -11.59
C GLN A 279 -1.93 1.54 -11.38
N THR A 280 -2.33 2.52 -12.19
CA THR A 280 -1.83 3.88 -12.13
C THR A 280 -2.91 4.88 -11.76
N VAL A 281 -2.49 6.06 -11.29
CA VAL A 281 -3.41 7.20 -11.07
C VAL A 281 -4.06 7.64 -12.38
N LYS A 282 -3.36 7.52 -13.51
CA LYS A 282 -3.93 7.82 -14.83
C LYS A 282 -5.09 6.89 -15.16
N ASP A 283 -4.92 5.58 -14.94
CA ASP A 283 -6.01 4.60 -15.15
C ASP A 283 -7.24 4.91 -14.30
N LEU A 284 -7.05 5.53 -13.13
CA LEU A 284 -8.13 5.91 -12.23
C LEU A 284 -8.99 7.03 -12.85
N PHE A 285 -8.34 8.02 -13.48
CA PHE A 285 -9.00 9.10 -14.19
C PHE A 285 -9.61 8.62 -15.51
N ASP A 286 -8.87 7.84 -16.30
CA ASP A 286 -9.34 7.31 -17.59
C ASP A 286 -10.60 6.44 -17.41
N LYS A 287 -10.75 5.76 -16.27
CA LYS A 287 -11.91 4.93 -15.93
C LYS A 287 -12.99 5.66 -15.10
N ASN A 288 -12.89 6.98 -14.92
CA ASN A 288 -13.86 7.82 -14.20
C ASN A 288 -14.24 7.30 -12.80
N TYR A 289 -13.26 6.86 -12.00
CA TYR A 289 -13.52 6.44 -10.62
C TYR A 289 -13.87 7.64 -9.71
N THR A 290 -14.88 7.47 -8.86
CA THR A 290 -15.19 8.43 -7.79
C THR A 290 -14.18 8.31 -6.66
N ILE A 291 -13.40 9.37 -6.43
CA ILE A 291 -12.37 9.40 -5.39
C ILE A 291 -12.98 9.88 -4.07
N TYR A 292 -13.08 8.99 -3.10
CA TYR A 292 -13.45 9.34 -1.74
C TYR A 292 -12.21 9.70 -0.92
N THR A 293 -12.15 10.95 -0.49
CA THR A 293 -11.06 11.47 0.36
C THR A 293 -11.63 11.97 1.68
N ASN A 294 -10.84 11.86 2.74
CA ASN A 294 -11.18 12.50 4.01
C ASN A 294 -11.21 14.02 3.78
N LYS A 295 -12.18 14.74 4.36
CA LYS A 295 -12.29 16.21 4.28
C LYS A 295 -10.96 16.94 4.58
N PHE A 296 -10.13 16.36 5.45
CA PHE A 296 -8.79 16.88 5.76
C PHE A 296 -7.81 16.84 4.57
N LEU A 297 -7.89 15.80 3.74
CA LEU A 297 -7.06 15.67 2.54
C LEU A 297 -7.66 16.44 1.35
N GLN A 298 -8.99 16.60 1.30
CA GLN A 298 -9.65 17.38 0.24
C GLN A 298 -9.19 18.84 0.18
N THR A 299 -8.96 19.46 1.34
CA THR A 299 -8.48 20.85 1.41
C THR A 299 -7.07 20.98 0.85
N GLU A 300 -6.19 20.02 1.13
CA GLU A 300 -4.79 20.02 0.68
C GLU A 300 -4.68 19.75 -0.83
N TRP A 301 -5.51 18.85 -1.37
CA TRP A 301 -5.51 18.55 -2.81
C TRP A 301 -6.04 19.71 -3.65
N LYS A 302 -7.06 20.43 -3.17
CA LYS A 302 -7.54 21.65 -3.84
C LYS A 302 -6.44 22.72 -3.94
N THR A 303 -5.62 22.87 -2.91
CA THR A 303 -4.45 23.79 -2.98
C THR A 303 -3.35 23.30 -3.91
N ALA A 304 -3.15 21.99 -4.05
CA ALA A 304 -2.17 21.44 -4.99
C ALA A 304 -2.58 21.63 -6.46
N ASP A 305 -3.88 21.56 -6.77
CA ASP A 305 -4.39 21.83 -8.12
C ASP A 305 -4.28 23.33 -8.48
N ILE A 306 -4.32 24.23 -7.49
CA ILE A 306 -4.10 25.68 -7.69
C ILE A 306 -2.63 26.00 -7.97
N ILE A 307 -1.69 25.17 -7.52
CA ILE A 307 -0.24 25.36 -7.75
C ILE A 307 0.21 24.78 -9.11
N LYS A 308 -0.68 24.06 -9.81
CA LYS A 308 -0.42 23.53 -11.16
C LYS A 308 -1.03 24.37 -12.29
N GLN A 309 -1.54 25.56 -11.99
CA GLN A 309 -1.85 26.61 -12.98
C GLN A 309 -0.74 27.66 -12.96
#